data_AF-A0A7Y2GGC5-F1
#
_entry.id   AF-A0A7Y2GGC5-F1
#
_cell.length_a   1.000
_cell.length_b   1.000
_cell.length_c   1.000
_cell.angle_alpha   90.00
_cell.angle_beta   90.00
_cell.angle_gamma   90.00
#
_symmetry.space_group_name_H-M   'P 1'
#
loop_
_entity.id
_entity.type
_entity.pdbx_description
1 polymer ?
#
loop_
_entity_poly.entity_id
_entity_poly.type
_entity_poly.pdbx_seq_one_letter_code
_entity_poly.pdbx_strand_id
1 'polypeptide(L)'
;VTVFVSGFDSGMAAGVVSESTRSLLNRGGMASMATTLLFIISAFLMAASMEVSGATKSLLDALLKRVRSTFTLIAATMASGATLISMTSHGGVTALIVGGLFRKPFRNRNLAPENLSRSIEDSVTIVEPLLPWTVSAVFMATTLGVPTLHYAPWAVFCFLGPLFSLAYAATFDRTGFGLRKSPNQ
;
A
#
# COMPACT_ATOMS: atom_id res chain seq x y z
N VAL A 1 17.88 25.96 -4.04
CA VAL A 1 18.27 24.81 -3.20
C VAL A 1 18.66 23.67 -4.14
N THR A 2 19.97 23.50 -4.32
CA THR A 2 20.62 22.65 -5.32
C THR A 2 20.93 21.30 -4.67
N VAL A 3 19.99 20.34 -4.72
CA VAL A 3 20.14 19.03 -4.02
C VAL A 3 20.42 17.87 -4.98
N PHE A 4 20.41 18.12 -6.29
CA PHE A 4 20.65 17.07 -7.29
C PHE A 4 22.09 17.06 -7.79
N VAL A 5 22.99 16.52 -6.96
CA VAL A 5 24.29 16.04 -7.43
C VAL A 5 24.05 14.67 -8.08
N SER A 6 24.35 14.54 -9.38
CA SER A 6 24.47 13.22 -10.02
C SER A 6 25.61 12.47 -9.34
N GLY A 7 25.27 11.57 -8.41
CA GLY A 7 26.24 10.99 -7.47
C GLY A 7 27.26 10.04 -8.11
N PHE A 8 26.95 9.41 -9.24
CA PHE A 8 27.83 8.47 -9.92
C PHE A 8 27.82 8.72 -11.42
N ASP A 9 29.01 8.87 -12.02
CA ASP A 9 29.21 8.99 -13.46
C ASP A 9 30.12 7.84 -13.94
N SER A 10 29.88 7.36 -15.15
CA SER A 10 30.73 6.41 -15.87
C SER A 10 32.23 6.79 -15.93
N GLY A 11 32.58 8.07 -15.79
CA GLY A 11 33.96 8.55 -15.68
C GLY A 11 34.67 8.20 -14.36
N MET A 12 33.93 7.78 -13.32
CA MET A 12 34.50 7.37 -12.03
C MET A 12 34.96 5.92 -12.00
N ALA A 13 34.62 5.12 -13.01
CA ALA A 13 35.04 3.72 -13.11
C ALA A 13 36.35 3.62 -13.90
N ALA A 14 37.43 3.19 -13.24
CA ALA A 14 38.79 3.15 -13.80
C ALA A 14 39.03 2.04 -14.87
N GLY A 15 38.01 1.56 -15.58
CA GLY A 15 38.13 0.46 -16.54
C GLY A 15 36.99 0.35 -17.56
N VAL A 16 37.11 -0.59 -18.51
CA VAL A 16 36.09 -0.85 -19.55
C VAL A 16 34.85 -1.48 -18.89
N VAL A 17 33.92 -0.64 -18.48
CA VAL A 17 32.65 -1.07 -17.89
C VAL A 17 31.68 -1.51 -18.99
N SER A 18 31.01 -2.65 -18.78
CA SER A 18 29.92 -3.14 -19.63
C SER A 18 28.81 -2.09 -19.79
N GLU A 19 28.16 -2.06 -20.96
CA GLU A 19 27.07 -1.14 -21.32
C GLU A 19 25.92 -1.19 -20.29
N SER A 20 25.58 -2.39 -19.81
CA SER A 20 24.54 -2.59 -18.78
C SER A 20 24.91 -1.90 -17.46
N THR A 21 26.19 -1.93 -17.09
CA THR A 21 26.69 -1.32 -15.86
C THR A 21 26.76 0.20 -15.98
N ARG A 22 27.11 0.73 -17.16
CA ARG A 22 27.04 2.17 -17.44
C ARG A 22 25.60 2.71 -17.38
N SER A 23 24.64 1.96 -17.94
CA SER A 23 23.22 2.27 -17.84
C SER A 23 22.72 2.31 -16.39
N LEU A 24 23.18 1.38 -15.55
CA LEU A 24 22.85 1.36 -14.12
C LEU A 24 23.48 2.53 -13.35
N LEU A 25 24.74 2.90 -13.63
CA LEU A 25 25.41 4.04 -12.99
C LEU A 25 24.77 5.38 -13.38
N ASN A 26 24.46 5.57 -14.67
CA ASN A 26 23.93 6.85 -15.20
C ASN A 26 22.41 6.99 -15.08
N ARG A 27 21.72 6.10 -14.33
CA ARG A 27 20.26 6.12 -14.16
C ARG A 27 19.73 7.30 -13.30
N GLY A 28 20.61 8.22 -12.90
CA GLY A 28 20.27 9.48 -12.25
C GLY A 28 20.01 9.40 -10.73
N GLY A 29 19.93 8.21 -10.14
CA GLY A 29 19.83 8.02 -8.69
C GLY A 29 18.75 8.89 -8.01
N MET A 30 19.18 9.78 -7.11
CA MET A 30 18.26 10.70 -6.43
C MET A 30 17.61 11.72 -7.38
N ALA A 31 18.31 12.14 -8.44
CA ALA A 31 17.79 13.09 -9.42
C ALA A 31 16.64 12.54 -10.26
N SER A 32 16.69 11.25 -10.62
CA SER A 32 15.56 10.61 -11.31
C SER A 32 14.38 10.31 -10.38
N MET A 33 14.60 10.28 -9.06
CA MET A 33 13.57 10.11 -8.03
C MET A 33 13.03 11.43 -7.45
N ALA A 34 13.56 12.57 -7.90
CA ALA A 34 13.18 13.92 -7.45
C ALA A 34 11.67 14.15 -7.49
N THR A 35 11.07 13.85 -8.64
CA THR A 35 9.66 14.03 -8.92
C THR A 35 8.81 13.13 -8.02
N THR A 36 9.24 11.88 -7.84
CA THR A 36 8.58 10.93 -6.93
C THR A 36 8.61 11.43 -5.49
N LEU A 37 9.75 11.96 -5.02
CA LEU A 37 9.87 12.52 -3.68
C LEU A 37 8.96 13.73 -3.46
N LEU A 38 8.86 14.62 -4.45
CA LEU A 38 7.93 15.75 -4.40
C LEU A 38 6.48 15.27 -4.28
N PHE A 39 6.06 14.30 -5.09
CA PHE A 39 4.72 13.71 -4.99
C PHE A 39 4.48 13.06 -3.63
N ILE A 40 5.47 12.35 -3.06
CA ILE A 40 5.38 11.75 -1.74
C ILE A 40 5.17 12.82 -0.66
N ILE A 41 5.97 13.90 -0.68
CA ILE A 41 5.85 15.00 0.28
C ILE A 41 4.49 15.68 0.16
N SER A 42 4.04 15.98 -1.06
CA SER A 42 2.72 16.58 -1.30
C SER A 42 1.57 15.67 -0.85
N ALA A 43 1.68 14.36 -1.10
CA ALA A 43 0.70 13.38 -0.64
C ALA A 43 0.64 13.30 0.89
N PHE A 44 1.79 13.33 1.59
CA PHE A 44 1.82 13.38 3.05
C PHE A 44 1.22 14.66 3.62
N LEU A 45 1.44 15.81 2.98
CA LEU A 45 0.82 17.07 3.39
C LEU A 45 -0.71 17.03 3.26
N MET A 46 -1.23 16.44 2.17
CA MET A 46 -2.67 16.23 1.97
C MET A 46 -3.24 15.22 2.97
N ALA A 47 -2.54 14.12 3.22
CA ALA A 47 -2.91 13.15 4.24
C ALA A 47 -2.97 13.79 5.64
N ALA A 48 -1.97 14.61 5.98
CA ALA A 48 -1.92 15.33 7.25
C ALA A 48 -3.06 16.35 7.39
N SER A 49 -3.41 17.10 6.33
CA SER A 49 -4.52 18.05 6.37
C SER A 49 -5.87 17.34 6.53
N MET A 50 -6.07 16.19 5.87
CA MET A 50 -7.26 15.35 6.05
C MET A 50 -7.36 14.79 7.47
N GLU A 51 -6.24 14.36 8.06
CA GLU A 51 -6.16 13.89 9.46
C GLU A 51 -6.57 15.01 10.43
N VAL A 52 -6.03 16.22 10.26
CA VAL A 52 -6.32 17.40 11.11
C VAL A 52 -7.75 17.90 10.94
N SER A 53 -8.32 17.83 9.73
CA SER A 53 -9.72 18.22 9.47
C SER A 53 -10.74 17.32 10.18
N GLY A 54 -10.34 16.15 10.68
CA GLY A 54 -11.23 15.18 11.30
C GLY A 54 -12.13 14.44 10.30
N ALA A 55 -12.02 14.71 9.00
CA ALA A 55 -12.81 14.05 7.96
C ALA A 55 -12.57 12.53 7.96
N THR A 56 -11.32 12.09 8.09
CA THR A 56 -10.95 10.67 8.17
C THR A 56 -11.57 9.99 9.39
N LYS A 57 -11.62 10.70 10.53
CA LYS A 57 -12.23 10.21 11.77
C LYS A 57 -13.76 10.11 11.66
N SER A 58 -14.40 11.11 11.05
CA SER A 58 -15.86 11.10 10.83
C SER A 58 -16.27 9.99 9.85
N LEU A 59 -15.50 9.79 8.77
CA LEU A 59 -15.69 8.67 7.85
C LEU A 59 -15.51 7.32 8.56
N LEU A 60 -14.49 7.20 9.41
CA LEU A 60 -14.27 6.00 10.20
C LEU A 60 -15.42 5.73 11.18
N ASP A 61 -15.89 6.73 11.92
CA ASP A 61 -17.00 6.54 12.86
C ASP A 61 -18.28 6.12 12.13
N ALA A 62 -18.52 6.63 10.91
CA ALA A 62 -19.62 6.20 10.06
C ALA A 62 -19.45 4.73 9.59
N LEU A 63 -18.23 4.33 9.21
CA LEU A 63 -17.92 2.95 8.81
C LEU A 63 -18.02 1.98 10.00
N LEU A 64 -17.45 2.34 11.16
CA LEU A 64 -17.44 1.53 12.37
C LEU A 64 -18.82 1.33 12.97
N LYS A 65 -19.76 2.27 12.82
CA LYS A 65 -21.17 2.07 13.19
C LYS A 65 -21.80 0.86 12.48
N ARG A 66 -21.29 0.50 11.31
CA ARG A 66 -21.75 -0.65 10.52
C ARG A 66 -20.98 -1.93 10.83
N VAL A 67 -19.83 -1.84 11.52
CA VAL A 67 -18.97 -2.97 11.88
C VAL A 67 -19.48 -3.64 13.15
N ARG A 68 -20.20 -4.74 12.97
CA ARG A 68 -20.72 -5.54 14.10
C ARG A 68 -19.82 -6.73 14.44
N SER A 69 -19.18 -7.37 13.46
CA SER A 69 -18.36 -8.57 13.67
C SER A 69 -16.88 -8.40 13.29
N THR A 70 -16.05 -9.41 13.58
CA THR A 70 -14.62 -9.41 13.23
C THR A 70 -14.43 -9.45 11.72
N PHE A 71 -15.28 -10.23 11.03
CA PHE A 71 -15.33 -10.24 9.57
C PHE A 71 -15.59 -8.86 8.99
N THR A 72 -16.61 -8.15 9.49
CA THR A 72 -16.93 -6.80 8.99
C THR A 72 -15.80 -5.81 9.28
N LEU A 73 -15.04 -5.99 10.36
CA LEU A 73 -13.90 -5.13 10.68
C LEU A 73 -12.77 -5.30 9.64
N ILE A 74 -12.39 -6.54 9.34
CA ILE A 74 -11.35 -6.83 8.34
C ILE A 74 -11.82 -6.41 6.94
N ALA A 75 -13.06 -6.73 6.57
CA ALA A 75 -13.63 -6.30 5.30
C ALA A 75 -13.69 -4.78 5.15
N ALA A 76 -14.02 -4.05 6.22
CA ALA A 76 -14.01 -2.59 6.22
C ALA A 76 -12.59 -2.04 6.04
N THR A 77 -11.60 -2.58 6.76
CA THR A 77 -10.18 -2.20 6.57
C THR A 77 -9.75 -2.40 5.13
N MET A 78 -10.10 -3.55 4.55
CA MET A 78 -9.69 -3.88 3.19
C MET A 78 -10.37 -3.01 2.14
N ALA A 79 -11.67 -2.77 2.28
CA ALA A 79 -12.41 -1.86 1.40
C ALA A 79 -11.88 -0.42 1.52
N SER A 80 -11.59 0.05 2.74
CA SER A 80 -10.97 1.36 2.95
C SER A 80 -9.57 1.45 2.35
N GLY A 81 -8.74 0.41 2.50
CA GLY A 81 -7.41 0.32 1.89
C GLY A 81 -7.47 0.41 0.38
N ALA A 82 -8.32 -0.41 -0.26
CA ALA A 82 -8.53 -0.41 -1.70
C ALA A 82 -9.07 0.94 -2.24
N THR A 83 -9.95 1.60 -1.48
CA THR A 83 -10.50 2.92 -1.86
C THR A 83 -9.44 4.01 -1.73
N LEU A 84 -8.69 4.02 -0.63
CA LEU A 84 -7.64 5.01 -0.39
C LEU A 84 -6.49 4.85 -1.37
N ILE A 85 -6.06 3.62 -1.70
CA ILE A 85 -4.99 3.41 -2.69
C ILE A 85 -5.43 3.85 -4.08
N SER A 86 -6.70 3.63 -4.42
CA SER A 86 -7.27 4.13 -5.68
C SER A 86 -7.25 5.66 -5.78
N MET A 87 -7.39 6.37 -4.67
CA MET A 87 -7.33 7.84 -4.63
C MET A 87 -5.90 8.38 -4.51
N THR A 88 -5.08 7.82 -3.62
CA THR A 88 -3.73 8.30 -3.30
C THR A 88 -2.67 7.83 -4.30
N SER A 89 -2.91 6.71 -5.00
CA SER A 89 -2.00 6.11 -5.99
C SER A 89 -0.61 5.72 -5.48
N HIS A 90 -0.39 5.73 -4.16
CA HIS A 90 0.88 5.46 -3.52
C HIS A 90 0.71 4.57 -2.27
N GLY A 91 1.18 3.32 -2.34
CA GLY A 91 1.02 2.30 -1.30
C GLY A 91 1.45 2.72 0.11
N GLY A 92 2.63 3.33 0.24
CA GLY A 92 3.19 3.70 1.57
C GLY A 92 2.33 4.70 2.35
N VAL A 93 1.88 5.78 1.71
CA VAL A 93 0.99 6.79 2.32
C VAL A 93 -0.35 6.16 2.70
N THR A 94 -0.94 5.36 1.81
CA THR A 94 -2.21 4.68 2.10
C THR A 94 -2.09 3.72 3.28
N ALA A 95 -1.04 2.90 3.34
CA ALA A 95 -0.81 1.96 4.43
C ALA A 95 -0.68 2.67 5.79
N LEU A 96 -0.01 3.83 5.83
CA LEU A 96 0.13 4.64 7.05
C LEU A 96 -1.22 5.18 7.54
N ILE A 97 -2.05 5.71 6.62
CA ILE A 97 -3.38 6.23 6.95
C ILE A 97 -4.27 5.10 7.48
N VAL A 98 -4.38 3.99 6.74
CA VAL A 98 -5.23 2.84 7.12
C VAL A 98 -4.76 2.23 8.44
N GLY A 99 -3.45 2.09 8.63
CA GLY A 99 -2.85 1.58 9.86
C GLY A 99 -3.18 2.46 11.06
N GLY A 100 -3.03 3.78 10.94
CA GLY A 100 -3.43 4.73 11.99
C GLY A 100 -4.91 4.64 12.32
N LEU A 101 -5.75 4.54 11.29
CA LEU A 101 -7.20 4.57 11.38
C LEU A 101 -7.79 3.32 12.06
N PHE A 102 -7.33 2.12 11.69
CA PHE A 102 -7.88 0.86 12.17
C PHE A 102 -7.16 0.26 13.39
N ARG A 103 -6.06 0.87 13.85
CA ARG A 103 -5.32 0.42 15.05
C ARG A 103 -6.18 0.32 16.30
N LYS A 104 -6.98 1.35 16.61
CA LYS A 104 -7.85 1.36 17.80
C LYS A 104 -8.99 0.33 17.68
N PRO A 105 -9.74 0.25 16.56
CA PRO A 105 -10.76 -0.78 16.34
C PRO A 105 -10.26 -2.23 16.52
N PHE A 106 -9.08 -2.57 15.97
CA PHE A 106 -8.51 -3.92 16.12
C PHE A 106 -8.15 -4.23 17.57
N ARG A 107 -7.56 -3.26 18.28
CA ARG A 107 -7.25 -3.39 19.71
C ARG A 107 -8.51 -3.58 20.56
N ASN A 108 -9.57 -2.81 20.28
CA ASN A 108 -10.84 -2.92 21.01
C ASN A 108 -11.54 -4.28 20.81
N ARG A 109 -11.18 -5.03 19.75
CA ARG A 109 -11.66 -6.39 19.48
C ARG A 109 -10.70 -7.49 19.94
N ASN A 110 -9.68 -7.17 20.73
CA ASN A 110 -8.65 -8.11 21.20
C ASN A 110 -7.93 -8.86 20.07
N LEU A 111 -7.79 -8.23 18.90
CA LEU A 111 -7.03 -8.79 17.78
C LEU A 111 -5.57 -8.37 17.88
N ALA A 112 -4.67 -9.29 17.55
CA ALA A 112 -3.25 -9.00 17.49
C ALA A 112 -2.93 -8.06 16.31
N PRO A 113 -1.93 -7.16 16.42
CA PRO A 113 -1.59 -6.18 15.39
C PRO A 113 -1.18 -6.81 14.04
N GLU A 114 -0.74 -8.07 14.04
CA GLU A 114 -0.41 -8.85 12.85
C GLU A 114 -1.62 -9.02 11.92
N ASN A 115 -2.83 -9.13 12.47
CA ASN A 115 -4.05 -9.23 11.67
C ASN A 115 -4.34 -7.91 10.93
N LEU A 116 -4.04 -6.77 11.55
CA LEU A 116 -4.15 -5.46 10.92
C LEU A 116 -3.11 -5.32 9.82
N SER A 117 -1.86 -5.68 10.10
CA SER A 117 -0.77 -5.68 9.11
C SER A 117 -1.12 -6.51 7.88
N ARG A 118 -1.58 -7.76 8.09
CA ARG A 118 -2.05 -8.63 7.00
C ARG A 118 -3.20 -8.00 6.21
N SER A 119 -4.19 -7.42 6.89
CA SER A 119 -5.32 -6.78 6.22
C SER A 119 -4.90 -5.57 5.36
N ILE A 120 -3.88 -4.82 5.80
CA ILE A 120 -3.31 -3.70 5.02
C ILE A 120 -2.56 -4.22 3.80
N GLU A 121 -1.74 -5.25 3.97
CA GLU A 121 -0.99 -5.86 2.87
C GLU A 121 -1.94 -6.38 1.78
N ASP A 122 -2.99 -7.10 2.19
CA ASP A 122 -3.98 -7.66 1.27
C ASP A 122 -4.82 -6.59 0.57
N SER A 123 -4.93 -5.37 1.10
CA SER A 123 -5.79 -4.32 0.53
C SER A 123 -5.07 -3.19 -0.18
N VAL A 124 -3.81 -2.97 0.16
CA VAL A 124 -2.99 -1.91 -0.41
C VAL A 124 -1.96 -2.53 -1.34
N THR A 125 -1.02 -3.30 -0.80
CA THR A 125 0.15 -3.80 -1.54
C THR A 125 -0.24 -4.75 -2.66
N ILE A 126 -1.16 -5.68 -2.37
CA ILE A 126 -1.59 -6.70 -3.33
C ILE A 126 -2.54 -6.13 -4.40
N VAL A 127 -3.29 -5.06 -4.08
CA VAL A 127 -4.27 -4.45 -5.00
C VAL A 127 -3.63 -3.36 -5.87
N GLU A 128 -2.57 -2.70 -5.39
CA GLU A 128 -1.92 -1.58 -6.07
C GLU A 128 -1.57 -1.86 -7.55
N PRO A 129 -1.02 -3.03 -7.94
CA PRO A 129 -0.66 -3.30 -9.34
C PRO A 129 -1.86 -3.44 -10.28
N LEU A 130 -3.08 -3.63 -9.77
CA LEU A 130 -4.28 -3.78 -10.59
C LEU A 130 -4.82 -2.43 -11.10
N LEU A 131 -4.44 -1.33 -10.46
CA LEU A 131 -4.98 0.00 -10.72
C LEU A 131 -4.08 0.75 -11.71
N PRO A 132 -4.55 1.06 -12.94
CA PRO A 132 -3.68 1.49 -14.03
C PRO A 132 -2.91 2.80 -13.79
N TRP A 133 -3.36 3.61 -12.84
CA TRP A 133 -2.76 4.90 -12.49
C TRP A 133 -1.80 4.85 -11.29
N THR A 134 -1.54 3.67 -10.71
CA THR A 134 -0.57 3.53 -9.62
C THR A 134 0.86 3.38 -10.16
N VAL A 135 1.83 3.74 -9.32
CA VAL A 135 3.27 3.62 -9.67
C VAL A 135 3.64 2.16 -9.96
N SER A 136 3.15 1.22 -9.15
CA SER A 136 3.41 -0.22 -9.32
C SER A 136 2.79 -0.76 -10.62
N ALA A 137 1.59 -0.31 -10.98
CA ALA A 137 0.94 -0.75 -12.22
C ALA A 137 1.67 -0.24 -13.47
N VAL A 138 2.13 1.02 -13.45
CA VAL A 138 2.94 1.62 -14.52
C VAL A 138 4.28 0.87 -14.65
N PHE A 139 4.91 0.54 -13.53
CA PHE A 139 6.12 -0.27 -13.53
C PHE A 139 5.91 -1.66 -14.15
N MET A 140 4.83 -2.35 -13.82
CA MET A 140 4.51 -3.64 -14.43
C MET A 140 4.17 -3.52 -15.91
N ALA A 141 3.39 -2.52 -16.31
CA ALA A 141 3.01 -2.31 -17.70
C ALA A 141 4.24 -2.02 -18.60
N THR A 142 5.16 -1.20 -18.12
CA THR A 142 6.42 -0.88 -18.82
C THR A 142 7.35 -2.08 -18.91
N THR A 143 7.42 -2.90 -17.86
CA THR A 143 8.29 -4.10 -17.83
C THR A 143 7.75 -5.21 -18.72
N LEU A 144 6.44 -5.46 -18.70
CA LEU A 144 5.79 -6.51 -19.49
C LEU A 144 5.52 -6.09 -20.94
N GLY A 145 5.59 -4.79 -21.25
CA GLY A 145 5.28 -4.24 -22.56
C GLY A 145 3.79 -4.31 -22.93
N VAL A 146 2.90 -4.57 -21.96
CA VAL A 146 1.45 -4.65 -22.15
C VAL A 146 0.72 -3.70 -21.20
N PRO A 147 -0.43 -3.11 -21.61
CA PRO A 147 -1.20 -2.25 -20.73
C PRO A 147 -1.70 -2.97 -19.47
N THR A 148 -1.90 -2.22 -18.37
CA THR A 148 -2.38 -2.78 -17.09
C THR A 148 -3.64 -3.61 -17.22
N LEU A 149 -4.62 -3.14 -17.98
CA LEU A 149 -5.89 -3.85 -18.18
C LEU A 149 -5.72 -5.21 -18.86
N HIS A 150 -4.63 -5.43 -19.62
CA HIS A 150 -4.35 -6.70 -20.27
C HIS A 150 -3.73 -7.73 -19.33
N TYR A 151 -2.82 -7.33 -18.44
CA TYR A 151 -2.24 -8.27 -17.46
C TYR A 151 -3.08 -8.41 -16.20
N ALA A 152 -3.91 -7.41 -15.86
CA ALA A 152 -4.70 -7.41 -14.62
C ALA A 152 -5.51 -8.70 -14.41
N PRO A 153 -6.22 -9.28 -15.40
CA PRO A 153 -6.93 -10.55 -15.22
C PRO A 153 -6.03 -11.74 -14.87
N TRP A 154 -4.77 -11.70 -15.32
CA TRP A 154 -3.77 -12.75 -15.09
C TRP A 154 -3.03 -12.59 -13.76
N ALA A 155 -3.23 -11.47 -13.06
CA ALA A 155 -2.68 -11.23 -11.74
C ALA A 155 -3.49 -11.96 -10.66
N VAL A 156 -3.60 -13.29 -10.79
CA VAL A 156 -4.45 -14.16 -9.94
C VAL A 156 -4.12 -14.00 -8.45
N PHE A 157 -2.83 -13.85 -8.12
CA PHE A 157 -2.38 -13.58 -6.75
C PHE A 157 -3.01 -12.30 -6.16
N CYS A 158 -3.20 -11.28 -7.00
CA CYS A 158 -3.76 -9.99 -6.58
C CYS A 158 -5.23 -10.07 -6.18
N PHE A 159 -5.96 -11.07 -6.69
CA PHE A 159 -7.34 -11.34 -6.31
C PHE A 159 -7.44 -12.38 -5.19
N LEU A 160 -6.59 -13.41 -5.22
CA LEU A 160 -6.63 -14.50 -4.25
C LEU A 160 -6.22 -14.05 -2.84
N GLY A 161 -5.23 -13.17 -2.70
CA GLY A 161 -4.80 -12.65 -1.39
C GLY A 161 -5.98 -12.07 -0.57
N PRO A 162 -6.69 -11.05 -1.11
CA PRO A 162 -7.88 -10.50 -0.48
C PRO A 162 -8.96 -11.56 -0.19
N LEU A 163 -9.22 -12.46 -1.14
CA LEU A 163 -10.22 -13.51 -0.99
C LEU A 163 -9.90 -14.46 0.17
N PHE A 164 -8.64 -14.90 0.30
CA PHE A 164 -8.21 -15.74 1.41
C PHE A 164 -8.31 -15.02 2.75
N SER A 165 -7.92 -13.75 2.81
CA SER A 165 -8.02 -12.96 4.04
C SER A 165 -9.47 -12.83 4.53
N LEU A 166 -10.41 -12.56 3.62
CA LEU A 166 -11.83 -12.53 3.91
C LEU A 166 -12.38 -13.92 4.31
N ALA A 167 -11.91 -14.99 3.66
CA ALA A 167 -12.29 -16.35 4.03
C ALA A 167 -11.84 -16.70 5.46
N TYR A 168 -10.60 -16.39 5.83
CA TYR A 168 -10.09 -16.59 7.20
C TYR A 168 -10.85 -15.75 8.23
N ALA A 169 -11.20 -14.51 7.89
CA ALA A 169 -12.01 -13.66 8.74
C ALA A 169 -13.43 -14.23 8.94
N ALA A 170 -14.02 -14.81 7.90
CA ALA A 170 -15.34 -15.45 7.96
C ALA A 170 -15.31 -16.76 8.76
N THR A 171 -14.25 -17.57 8.63
CA THR A 171 -14.08 -18.78 9.46
C THR A 171 -13.88 -18.42 10.92
N PHE A 172 -13.14 -17.35 11.22
CA PHE A 172 -12.90 -16.94 12.60
C PHE A 172 -14.19 -16.58 13.35
N ASP A 173 -15.13 -15.88 12.70
CA ASP A 173 -16.43 -15.56 13.31
C ASP A 173 -17.26 -16.81 13.67
N ARG A 174 -17.00 -17.97 13.04
CA ARG A 174 -17.73 -19.22 13.27
C ARG A 174 -16.99 -20.23 14.15
N THR A 175 -15.67 -20.35 14.01
CA THR A 175 -14.86 -21.41 14.64
C THR A 175 -13.76 -20.88 15.54
N GLY A 176 -13.49 -19.58 15.54
CA GLY A 176 -12.36 -18.99 16.27
C GLY A 176 -10.98 -19.33 15.68
N PHE A 177 -10.92 -19.98 14.51
CA PHE A 177 -9.70 -20.38 13.83
C PHE A 177 -9.25 -19.32 12.80
N GLY A 178 -7.94 -19.08 12.69
CA GLY A 178 -7.32 -18.30 11.61
C GLY A 178 -6.75 -16.93 12.02
N LEU A 179 -7.38 -16.20 12.95
CA LEU A 179 -6.90 -14.89 13.41
C LEU A 179 -6.22 -14.99 14.78
N ARG A 180 -5.11 -14.27 14.96
CA ARG A 180 -4.37 -14.24 16.22
C ARG A 180 -5.05 -13.29 17.21
N LYS A 181 -5.38 -13.77 18.41
CA LYS A 181 -5.82 -12.90 19.51
C LYS A 181 -4.62 -12.20 20.14
N SER A 182 -4.82 -10.98 20.64
CA SER A 182 -3.76 -10.22 21.30
C SER A 182 -3.19 -11.02 22.47
N PRO A 183 -1.86 -11.22 22.56
CA PRO A 183 -1.22 -11.99 23.63
C PRO A 183 -1.28 -11.30 25.00
N ASN A 184 -1.57 -9.99 25.05
CA ASN A 184 -1.66 -9.23 26.29
C ASN A 184 -3.11 -8.82 26.58
N GLN A 185 -3.69 -9.44 27.61
CA GLN A 185 -4.24 -8.67 28.74
C GLN A 185 -3.22 -8.75 29.88
#